data_AF-A0A7Z0CNI0-F1
#
_entry.id   AF-A0A7Z0CNI0-F1
#
_cell.length_a   1.000
_cell.length_b   1.000
_cell.length_c   1.000
_cell.angle_alpha   90.00
_cell.angle_beta   90.00
_cell.angle_gamma   90.00
#
_symmetry.space_group_name_H-M   'P 1'
#
loop_
_entity.id
_entity.type
_entity.pdbx_description
1 polymer ?
#
loop_
_entity_poly.entity_id
_entity_poly.type
_entity_poly.pdbx_seq_one_letter_code
_entity_poly.pdbx_strand_id
1 'polypeptide(L)'
;MPLTAQHAVTGVLDATVDPLGEGVPWGAIHRARPRAPLTCRECGHGLHAKLSPKGLRFFAHDRAAPTCSLVGETMAHRLLKLQLASAIRDAGWYAELEVAGEAWRADVLATSPDGVRRMAWEAQLAQITVDELLERTARMRASGVAVCWVTDQDRPWVSAVPPVPAVRLSPAPEPRAAATTEAEVVGGLGTFRERWCPDRRRCFDDPLGPCAGHASWAHGTHLNLGVFVAGVLAGTVRPHQVPRWSTETRTDGTGFVWTTQQHVAAERAQAQAAARRRDRAALVADERQRHLAAIAAKLARQQALTAPAVELVGREARGYVGVRDAAPAWAMGVPLFVHDMPQGVISPVISRISAEVLDRFRELTLFVATEAERRVLMRACGPAQRIVLFEVQIPDKPRPPAATYRKAGRMR
;
A
#
# COMPACT_ATOMS: atom_id res chain seq x y z
N MET A 1 21.21 -19.58 31.73
CA MET A 1 20.89 -20.36 32.95
C MET A 1 19.40 -20.54 32.87
N PRO A 2 18.90 -21.76 32.72
CA PRO A 2 17.50 -21.99 32.38
C PRO A 2 16.51 -21.37 33.37
N LEU A 3 15.34 -20.98 32.87
CA LEU A 3 14.17 -20.63 33.68
C LEU A 3 13.27 -21.85 33.94
N THR A 4 13.44 -22.93 33.17
CA THR A 4 12.72 -24.20 33.35
C THR A 4 13.66 -25.37 33.58
N ALA A 5 13.21 -26.38 34.32
CA ALA A 5 13.94 -27.63 34.54
C ALA A 5 13.01 -28.82 34.43
N GLN A 6 13.54 -29.97 34.00
CA GLN A 6 12.84 -31.24 34.10
C GLN A 6 13.07 -31.81 35.50
N HIS A 7 12.00 -32.08 36.24
CA HIS A 7 12.04 -32.87 37.47
C HIS A 7 11.69 -34.33 37.14
N ALA A 8 12.38 -35.28 37.78
CA ALA A 8 12.25 -36.70 37.45
C ALA A 8 10.84 -37.27 37.70
N VAL A 9 10.09 -36.68 38.64
CA VAL A 9 8.78 -37.19 39.07
C VAL A 9 7.62 -36.29 38.62
N THR A 10 7.76 -34.98 38.76
CA THR A 10 6.65 -34.01 38.65
C THR A 10 6.69 -33.21 37.34
N GLY A 11 7.36 -33.75 36.33
CA GLY A 11 7.43 -33.10 35.03
C GLY A 11 8.26 -31.81 35.00
N VAL A 12 7.83 -30.86 34.16
CA VAL A 12 8.53 -29.58 33.94
C VAL A 12 8.21 -28.61 35.07
N LEU A 13 9.26 -28.03 35.66
CA LEU A 13 9.17 -26.95 36.63
C LEU A 13 9.53 -25.62 35.99
N ASP A 14 8.71 -24.61 36.23
CA ASP A 14 8.86 -23.23 35.80
C ASP A 14 9.19 -22.34 37.01
N ALA A 15 10.38 -21.75 37.02
CA ALA A 15 10.84 -20.88 38.11
C ALA A 15 10.09 -19.54 38.23
N THR A 16 9.22 -19.24 37.27
CA THR A 16 8.56 -17.95 37.10
C THR A 16 7.16 -17.89 37.71
N VAL A 17 6.64 -19.04 38.17
CA VAL A 17 5.33 -19.20 38.79
C VAL A 17 5.46 -19.82 40.18
N ASP A 18 4.42 -19.69 41.00
CA ASP A 18 4.32 -20.35 42.30
C ASP A 18 2.90 -20.87 42.48
N PRO A 19 2.67 -22.19 42.59
CA PRO A 19 3.66 -23.28 42.54
C PRO A 19 4.36 -23.40 41.18
N LEU A 20 5.54 -24.03 41.16
CA LEU A 20 6.43 -24.15 39.98
C LEU A 20 5.86 -25.03 38.85
N GLY A 21 4.76 -25.74 39.11
CA GLY A 21 4.24 -26.84 38.30
C GLY A 21 3.78 -27.97 39.20
N GLU A 22 2.62 -28.56 38.91
CA GLU A 22 2.04 -29.69 39.65
C GLU A 22 1.98 -29.51 41.18
N GLY A 23 1.83 -28.26 41.65
CA GLY A 23 1.76 -27.94 43.08
C GLY A 23 3.09 -27.89 43.81
N VAL A 24 4.23 -28.07 43.14
CA VAL A 24 5.57 -28.04 43.77
C VAL A 24 5.93 -26.61 44.20
N PRO A 25 6.08 -26.32 45.52
CA PRO A 25 6.49 -24.99 45.96
C PRO A 25 8.00 -24.81 45.77
N TRP A 26 8.46 -23.56 45.58
CA TRP A 26 9.90 -23.26 45.41
C TRP A 26 10.78 -23.80 46.54
N GLY A 27 10.30 -23.76 47.78
CA GLY A 27 11.01 -24.28 48.96
C GLY A 27 11.27 -25.79 48.92
N ALA A 28 10.49 -26.56 48.14
CA ALA A 28 10.69 -28.01 48.01
C ALA A 28 11.92 -28.37 47.18
N ILE A 29 12.43 -27.45 46.35
CA ILE A 29 13.59 -27.71 45.49
C ILE A 29 14.79 -26.80 45.81
N HIS A 30 14.55 -25.58 46.30
CA HIS A 30 15.60 -24.64 46.62
C HIS A 30 16.21 -24.94 47.98
N ARG A 31 17.50 -25.30 47.98
CA ARG A 31 18.26 -25.73 49.18
C ARG A 31 17.69 -26.98 49.86
N ALA A 32 16.88 -27.77 49.15
CA ALA A 32 16.32 -29.02 49.66
C ALA A 32 17.41 -30.07 49.95
N ARG A 33 17.15 -30.94 50.94
CA ARG A 33 17.98 -32.09 51.29
C ARG A 33 17.09 -33.33 51.46
N PRO A 34 17.34 -34.45 50.74
CA PRO A 34 18.30 -34.60 49.65
C PRO A 34 17.99 -33.65 48.49
N ARG A 35 18.98 -33.44 47.63
CA ARG A 35 18.87 -32.46 46.55
C ARG A 35 17.81 -32.90 45.52
N ALA A 36 16.99 -31.96 45.06
CA ALA A 36 15.96 -32.24 44.06
C ALA A 36 16.59 -32.74 42.73
N PRO A 37 16.04 -33.81 42.13
CA PRO A 37 16.53 -34.39 40.88
C PRO A 37 16.08 -33.56 39.67
N LEU A 38 16.82 -32.49 39.38
CA LEU A 38 16.55 -31.56 38.28
C LEU A 38 17.55 -31.75 37.13
N THR A 39 17.05 -31.77 35.90
CA THR A 39 17.87 -31.85 34.68
C THR A 39 17.50 -30.76 33.67
N CYS A 40 18.47 -30.37 32.86
CA CYS A 40 18.28 -29.41 31.79
C CYS A 40 17.48 -30.02 30.64
N ARG A 41 16.45 -29.32 30.18
CA ARG A 41 15.57 -29.77 29.09
C ARG A 41 16.26 -29.80 27.72
N GLU A 42 17.40 -29.12 27.58
CA GLU A 42 18.20 -29.14 26.35
C GLU A 42 19.27 -30.23 26.38
N CYS A 43 20.16 -30.19 27.38
CA CYS A 43 21.37 -31.02 27.38
C CYS A 43 21.32 -32.19 28.36
N GLY A 44 20.21 -32.36 29.11
CA GLY A 44 20.04 -33.43 30.11
C GLY A 44 20.91 -33.31 31.37
N HIS A 45 21.82 -32.35 31.45
CA HIS A 45 22.74 -32.22 32.58
C HIS A 45 22.03 -31.78 33.86
N GLY A 46 22.58 -32.19 35.01
CA GLY A 46 22.06 -31.83 36.33
C GLY A 46 21.98 -30.32 36.56
N LEU A 47 20.86 -29.89 37.12
CA LEU A 47 20.56 -28.51 37.48
C LEU A 47 20.32 -28.36 38.99
N HIS A 48 20.60 -27.18 39.55
CA HIS A 48 20.11 -26.77 40.88
C HIS A 48 19.37 -25.45 40.82
N ALA A 49 18.35 -25.34 41.68
CA ALA A 49 17.63 -24.11 41.94
C ALA A 49 18.55 -23.07 42.62
N LYS A 50 18.54 -21.85 42.10
CA LYS A 50 19.23 -20.67 42.65
C LYS A 50 18.28 -19.49 42.75
N LEU A 51 18.59 -18.62 43.70
CA LEU A 51 17.98 -17.31 43.85
C LEU A 51 19.06 -16.24 43.62
N SER A 52 18.77 -15.26 42.76
CA SER A 52 19.65 -14.11 42.57
C SER A 52 19.57 -13.17 43.77
N PRO A 53 20.56 -12.28 43.98
CA PRO A 53 20.46 -11.24 45.01
C PRO A 53 19.23 -10.33 44.88
N LYS A 54 18.67 -10.21 43.67
CA LYS A 54 17.45 -9.45 43.38
C LYS A 54 16.16 -10.28 43.47
N GLY A 55 16.24 -11.50 44.02
CA GLY A 55 15.07 -12.38 44.21
C GLY A 55 14.63 -13.17 42.98
N LEU A 56 15.37 -13.12 41.86
CA LEU A 56 15.04 -13.89 40.67
C LEU A 56 15.37 -15.37 40.87
N ARG A 57 14.38 -16.25 40.70
CA ARG A 57 14.51 -17.71 40.71
C ARG A 57 14.99 -18.22 39.35
N PHE A 58 15.94 -19.14 39.32
CA PHE A 58 16.43 -19.78 38.08
C PHE A 58 17.14 -21.11 38.37
N PHE A 59 17.49 -21.84 37.33
CA PHE A 59 18.24 -23.09 37.41
C PHE A 59 19.67 -22.93 36.88
N ALA A 60 20.65 -23.46 37.62
CA ALA A 60 22.06 -23.43 37.25
C ALA A 60 22.58 -24.84 37.01
N HIS A 61 23.42 -25.01 35.98
CA HIS A 61 24.13 -26.26 35.75
C HIS A 61 25.12 -26.56 36.88
N ASP A 62 25.23 -27.85 37.23
CA ASP A 62 26.10 -28.34 38.31
C ASP A 62 27.58 -28.28 37.97
N ARG A 63 27.87 -28.51 36.70
CA ARG A 63 29.18 -28.41 36.08
C ARG A 63 29.01 -27.54 34.84
N ALA A 64 30.10 -26.96 34.34
CA ALA A 64 30.06 -26.32 33.03
C ALA A 64 29.56 -27.37 32.02
N ALA A 65 28.38 -27.15 31.44
CA ALA A 65 27.84 -27.93 30.33
C ALA A 65 28.26 -27.21 29.05
N PRO A 66 29.45 -27.48 28.49
CA PRO A 66 30.14 -26.56 27.60
C PRO A 66 29.39 -26.31 26.27
N THR A 67 28.50 -27.22 25.88
CA THR A 67 27.78 -27.18 24.60
C THR A 67 26.31 -26.79 24.73
N CYS A 68 25.81 -26.50 25.94
CA CYS A 68 24.42 -26.12 26.13
C CYS A 68 24.21 -24.65 25.78
N SER A 69 23.29 -24.34 24.87
CA SER A 69 23.01 -22.97 24.43
C SER A 69 22.45 -22.08 25.54
N LEU A 70 21.92 -22.67 26.62
CA LEU A 70 21.47 -21.94 27.81
C LEU A 70 22.64 -21.47 28.70
N VAL A 71 23.87 -21.91 28.46
CA VAL A 71 25.06 -21.38 29.14
C VAL A 71 25.44 -20.03 28.54
N GLY A 72 25.71 -19.03 29.38
CA GLY A 72 26.10 -17.68 28.92
C GLY A 72 24.95 -16.70 28.68
N GLU A 73 23.70 -17.14 28.78
CA GLU A 73 22.53 -16.26 28.68
C GLU A 73 22.59 -15.10 29.68
N THR A 74 22.33 -13.87 29.23
CA THR A 74 22.42 -12.66 30.07
C THR A 74 21.19 -12.48 30.96
N MET A 75 21.31 -11.64 32.01
CA MET A 75 20.15 -11.28 32.83
C MET A 75 19.07 -10.56 32.02
N ALA A 76 19.46 -9.67 31.10
CA ALA A 76 18.53 -8.93 30.25
C ALA A 76 17.66 -9.88 29.40
N HIS A 77 18.26 -10.92 28.82
CA HIS A 77 17.52 -11.91 28.04
C HIS A 77 16.46 -12.62 28.88
N ARG A 78 16.82 -13.01 30.11
CA ARG A 78 15.89 -13.67 31.05
C ARG A 78 14.75 -12.75 31.46
N LEU A 79 15.06 -11.49 31.80
CA LEU A 79 14.02 -10.51 32.16
C LEU A 79 13.02 -10.30 31.03
N LEU A 80 13.49 -10.25 29.77
CA LEU A 80 12.61 -10.14 28.62
C LEU A 80 11.68 -11.37 28.48
N LYS A 81 12.19 -12.59 28.64
CA LYS A 81 11.34 -13.80 28.65
C LYS A 81 10.28 -13.76 29.75
N LEU A 82 10.64 -13.28 30.94
CA LEU A 82 9.69 -13.13 32.06
C LEU A 82 8.59 -12.11 31.74
N GLN A 83 8.97 -10.96 31.19
CA GLN A 83 8.01 -9.92 30.81
C GLN A 83 7.05 -10.43 29.74
N LEU A 84 7.55 -11.17 28.74
CA LEU A 84 6.73 -11.80 27.71
C LEU A 84 5.79 -12.86 28.31
N ALA A 85 6.32 -13.77 29.14
CA ALA A 85 5.50 -14.79 29.80
C ALA A 85 4.40 -14.19 30.69
N SER A 86 4.70 -13.12 31.44
CA SER A 86 3.71 -12.37 32.21
C SER A 86 2.64 -11.79 31.29
N ALA A 87 3.03 -11.02 30.27
CA ALA A 87 2.10 -10.38 29.34
C ALA A 87 1.18 -11.39 28.62
N ILE A 88 1.69 -12.58 28.28
CA ILE A 88 0.90 -13.66 27.67
C ILE A 88 -0.14 -14.19 28.67
N ARG A 89 0.26 -14.43 29.93
CA ARG A 89 -0.61 -14.91 31.00
C ARG A 89 -1.68 -13.87 31.36
N ASP A 90 -1.31 -12.60 31.44
CA ASP A 90 -2.21 -11.47 31.68
C ASP A 90 -3.23 -11.30 30.55
N ALA A 91 -2.87 -11.69 29.32
CA ALA A 91 -3.78 -11.79 28.18
C ALA A 91 -4.69 -13.04 28.21
N GLY A 92 -4.60 -13.87 29.25
CA GLY A 92 -5.42 -15.07 29.43
C GLY A 92 -4.96 -16.29 28.64
N TRP A 93 -3.73 -16.29 28.11
CA TRP A 93 -3.14 -17.43 27.40
C TRP A 93 -2.21 -18.23 28.31
N TYR A 94 -1.99 -19.50 27.97
CA TYR A 94 -0.97 -20.30 28.62
C TYR A 94 0.41 -19.89 28.08
N ALA A 95 1.37 -19.65 28.98
CA ALA A 95 2.74 -19.29 28.62
C ALA A 95 3.73 -20.29 29.22
N GLU A 96 4.48 -20.96 28.36
CA GLU A 96 5.53 -21.90 28.73
C GLU A 96 6.88 -21.39 28.24
N LEU A 97 7.90 -21.45 29.09
CA LEU A 97 9.25 -20.99 28.74
C LEU A 97 10.10 -22.14 28.18
N GLU A 98 11.02 -21.79 27.27
CA GLU A 98 12.07 -22.67 26.76
C GLU A 98 11.53 -23.99 26.16
N VAL A 99 10.42 -23.90 25.41
CA VAL A 99 9.71 -25.07 24.87
C VAL A 99 10.41 -25.59 23.63
N ALA A 100 10.85 -26.85 23.68
CA ALA A 100 11.40 -27.54 22.52
C ALA A 100 10.28 -28.03 21.59
N GLY A 101 10.53 -27.94 20.28
CA GLY A 101 9.78 -28.60 19.23
C GLY A 101 10.70 -29.35 18.27
N GLU A 102 10.21 -29.70 17.08
CA GLU A 102 11.00 -30.44 16.10
C GLU A 102 12.10 -29.56 15.49
N ALA A 103 13.32 -29.70 15.99
CA ALA A 103 14.50 -28.92 15.58
C ALA A 103 14.36 -27.39 15.81
N TRP A 104 13.49 -26.96 16.70
CA TRP A 104 13.40 -25.57 17.17
C TRP A 104 13.13 -25.52 18.67
N ARG A 105 13.38 -24.36 19.28
CA ARG A 105 13.00 -24.07 20.66
C ARG A 105 12.47 -22.66 20.74
N ALA A 106 11.29 -22.50 21.33
CA ALA A 106 10.73 -21.19 21.62
C ALA A 106 11.28 -20.66 22.94
N ASP A 107 11.63 -19.38 22.99
CA ASP A 107 11.97 -18.74 24.28
C ASP A 107 10.74 -18.67 25.20
N VAL A 108 9.60 -18.26 24.65
CA VAL A 108 8.29 -18.35 25.29
C VAL A 108 7.26 -18.81 24.26
N LEU A 109 6.53 -19.88 24.56
CA LEU A 109 5.43 -20.37 23.74
C LEU A 109 4.10 -19.97 24.40
N ALA A 110 3.29 -19.22 23.65
CA ALA A 110 1.91 -18.92 23.99
C ALA A 110 0.98 -19.96 23.37
N THR A 111 0.08 -20.53 24.16
CA THR A 111 -0.96 -21.46 23.71
C THR A 111 -2.33 -20.92 24.11
N SER A 112 -3.29 -20.89 23.18
CA SER A 112 -4.63 -20.40 23.47
C SER A 112 -5.37 -21.28 24.49
N PRO A 113 -6.39 -20.76 25.19
CA PRO A 113 -7.16 -21.53 26.16
C PRO A 113 -7.74 -22.85 25.64
N ASP A 114 -8.09 -22.89 24.35
CA ASP A 114 -8.61 -24.07 23.64
C ASP A 114 -7.49 -24.99 23.08
N GLY A 115 -6.23 -24.62 23.25
CA GLY A 115 -5.07 -25.37 22.75
C GLY A 115 -4.83 -25.28 21.23
N VAL A 116 -5.69 -24.62 20.47
CA VAL A 116 -5.68 -24.66 19.00
C VAL A 116 -4.59 -23.76 18.40
N ARG A 117 -4.38 -22.57 18.97
CA ARG A 117 -3.44 -21.58 18.46
C ARG A 117 -2.18 -21.58 19.30
N ARG A 118 -1.03 -21.57 18.63
CA ARG A 118 0.29 -21.52 19.24
C ARG A 118 1.14 -20.44 18.61
N MET A 119 1.85 -19.68 19.45
CA MET A 119 2.71 -18.58 19.02
C MET A 119 3.99 -18.50 19.87
N ALA A 120 5.14 -18.61 19.22
CA ALA A 120 6.45 -18.38 19.82
C ALA A 120 6.77 -16.88 19.89
N TRP A 121 7.33 -16.47 21.03
CA TRP A 121 7.85 -15.14 21.28
C TRP A 121 9.36 -15.27 21.54
N GLU A 122 10.16 -14.86 20.56
CA GLU A 122 11.61 -15.02 20.56
C GLU A 122 12.28 -13.76 21.08
N ALA A 123 13.08 -13.89 22.13
CA ALA A 123 13.84 -12.78 22.67
C ALA A 123 15.22 -12.74 22.00
N GLN A 124 15.52 -11.70 21.23
CA GLN A 124 16.73 -11.61 20.42
C GLN A 124 17.54 -10.37 20.75
N LEU A 125 18.39 -10.48 21.76
CA LEU A 125 19.28 -9.39 22.20
C LEU A 125 20.68 -9.48 21.56
N ALA A 126 21.13 -10.70 21.28
CA ALA A 126 22.40 -10.94 20.60
C ALA A 126 22.30 -10.65 19.09
N GLN A 127 23.44 -10.52 18.42
CA GLN A 127 23.48 -10.45 16.96
C GLN A 127 23.02 -11.78 16.35
N ILE A 128 22.20 -11.70 15.32
CA ILE A 128 21.69 -12.82 14.53
C ILE A 128 21.76 -12.42 13.06
N THR A 129 22.04 -13.37 12.17
CA THR A 129 22.01 -13.12 10.73
C THR A 129 20.58 -13.16 10.21
N VAL A 130 20.34 -12.51 9.06
CA VAL A 130 19.02 -12.55 8.42
C VAL A 130 18.65 -13.97 8.01
N ASP A 131 19.61 -14.75 7.51
CA ASP A 131 19.38 -16.14 7.10
C ASP A 131 18.99 -17.04 8.29
N GLU A 132 19.66 -16.90 9.44
CA GLU A 132 19.31 -17.66 10.64
C GLU A 132 17.92 -17.28 11.17
N LEU A 133 17.58 -15.99 11.13
CA LEU A 133 16.27 -15.47 11.51
C LEU A 133 15.16 -16.07 10.63
N LEU A 134 15.37 -16.11 9.31
CA LEU A 134 14.46 -16.70 8.33
C LEU A 134 14.30 -18.21 8.56
N GLU A 135 15.41 -18.93 8.72
CA GLU A 135 15.44 -20.37 8.89
C GLU A 135 14.73 -20.80 10.19
N ARG A 136 15.00 -20.13 11.31
CA ARG A 136 14.32 -20.37 12.59
C ARG A 136 12.83 -20.06 12.51
N THR A 137 12.46 -18.95 11.88
CA THR A 137 11.06 -18.60 11.66
C THR A 137 10.34 -19.65 10.80
N ALA A 138 11.00 -20.16 9.76
CA ALA A 138 10.44 -21.18 8.88
C ALA A 138 10.20 -22.51 9.61
N ARG A 139 11.14 -22.97 10.45
CA ARG A 139 10.98 -24.19 11.25
C ARG A 139 9.78 -24.15 12.19
N MET A 140 9.62 -23.07 12.94
CA MET A 140 8.47 -22.90 13.85
C MET A 140 7.15 -22.88 13.08
N ARG A 141 7.11 -22.16 11.95
CA ARG A 141 5.91 -22.12 11.09
C ARG A 141 5.56 -23.46 10.48
N ALA A 142 6.56 -24.25 10.07
CA ALA A 142 6.34 -25.61 9.58
C ALA A 142 5.69 -26.51 10.66
N SER A 143 5.95 -26.23 11.94
CA SER A 143 5.30 -26.88 13.09
C SER A 143 3.94 -26.26 13.47
N GLY A 144 3.38 -25.35 12.67
CA GLY A 144 2.13 -24.66 12.95
C GLY A 144 2.22 -23.63 14.07
N VAL A 145 3.43 -23.15 14.40
CA VAL A 145 3.67 -22.15 15.44
C VAL A 145 3.95 -20.79 14.78
N ALA A 146 3.07 -19.81 15.03
CA ALA A 146 3.34 -18.43 14.63
C ALA A 146 4.53 -17.88 15.44
N VAL A 147 5.21 -16.83 14.96
CA VAL A 147 6.40 -16.29 15.64
C VAL A 147 6.27 -14.78 15.76
N CYS A 148 6.79 -14.18 16.84
CA CYS A 148 7.14 -12.77 16.93
C CYS A 148 8.53 -12.63 17.55
N TRP A 149 9.43 -11.93 16.87
CA TRP A 149 10.75 -11.62 17.39
C TRP A 149 10.75 -10.30 18.15
N VAL A 150 11.41 -10.26 19.30
CA VAL A 150 11.43 -9.11 20.20
C VAL A 150 12.88 -8.76 20.53
N THR A 151 13.26 -7.51 20.33
CA THR A 151 14.60 -7.00 20.63
C THR A 151 14.52 -5.64 21.30
N ASP A 152 15.53 -5.24 22.06
CA ASP A 152 15.69 -3.87 22.56
C ASP A 152 16.68 -3.04 21.70
N GLN A 153 17.29 -3.68 20.69
CA GLN A 153 18.29 -3.06 19.83
C GLN A 153 17.65 -2.49 18.56
N ASP A 154 18.24 -1.42 18.02
CA ASP A 154 17.89 -0.97 16.68
C ASP A 154 18.46 -1.94 15.64
N ARG A 155 17.58 -2.72 15.00
CA ARG A 155 17.96 -3.78 14.05
C ARG A 155 17.24 -3.59 12.73
N PRO A 156 17.93 -3.62 11.58
CA PRO A 156 17.30 -3.48 10.27
C PRO A 156 16.18 -4.50 10.00
N TRP A 157 16.31 -5.71 10.53
CA TRP A 157 15.34 -6.78 10.30
C TRP A 157 13.99 -6.58 10.98
N VAL A 158 13.85 -5.63 11.92
CA VAL A 158 12.58 -5.38 12.64
C VAL A 158 11.44 -5.01 11.69
N SER A 159 11.75 -4.25 10.63
CA SER A 159 10.74 -3.81 9.65
C SER A 159 11.10 -4.16 8.21
N ALA A 160 12.29 -4.70 7.91
CA ALA A 160 12.77 -4.84 6.54
C ALA A 160 12.82 -6.29 6.01
N VAL A 161 12.58 -7.31 6.84
CA VAL A 161 12.73 -8.71 6.45
C VAL A 161 11.39 -9.45 6.56
N PRO A 162 10.48 -9.32 5.57
CA PRO A 162 9.37 -10.25 5.44
C PRO A 162 9.91 -11.68 5.15
N PRO A 163 9.26 -12.74 5.65
CA PRO A 163 8.04 -12.75 6.45
C PRO A 163 8.34 -12.77 7.96
N VAL A 164 9.40 -12.13 8.45
CA VAL A 164 9.76 -12.15 9.88
C VAL A 164 9.05 -11.01 10.63
N PRO A 165 7.95 -11.29 11.36
CA PRO A 165 7.35 -10.32 12.26
C PRO A 165 8.26 -10.03 13.45
N ALA A 166 8.54 -8.77 13.67
CA ALA A 166 9.42 -8.34 14.72
C ALA A 166 8.96 -7.02 15.33
N VAL A 167 9.33 -6.80 16.59
CA VAL A 167 9.14 -5.55 17.30
C VAL A 167 10.40 -5.16 18.07
N ARG A 168 10.58 -3.86 18.24
CA ARG A 168 11.62 -3.29 19.10
C ARG A 168 10.99 -2.71 20.36
N LEU A 169 11.57 -3.03 21.52
CA LEU A 169 11.21 -2.44 22.79
C LEU A 169 12.06 -1.19 23.10
N SER A 170 11.51 -0.28 23.89
CA SER A 170 12.26 0.80 24.50
C SER A 170 13.37 0.21 25.40
N PRO A 171 14.57 0.82 25.45
CA PRO A 171 15.58 0.42 26.43
C PRO A 171 15.01 0.52 27.85
N ALA A 172 15.41 -0.40 28.72
CA ALA A 172 14.98 -0.39 30.11
C ALA A 172 15.42 0.94 30.78
N PRO A 173 14.55 1.59 31.58
CA PRO A 173 14.93 2.82 32.29
C PRO A 173 16.09 2.56 33.24
N GLU A 174 16.92 3.59 33.47
CA GLU A 174 18.01 3.50 34.44
C GLU A 174 17.48 3.10 35.84
N PRO A 175 18.24 2.29 36.61
CA PRO A 175 17.77 1.66 37.85
C PRO A 175 17.33 2.63 38.96
N ARG A 176 17.58 3.94 38.80
CA ARG A 176 17.19 4.99 39.74
C ARG A 176 15.73 5.44 39.59
N ALA A 177 15.07 5.08 38.49
CA ALA A 177 13.64 5.30 38.25
C ALA A 177 12.85 3.98 38.42
N ALA A 178 13.10 3.28 39.53
CA ALA A 178 12.40 2.04 39.85
C ALA A 178 11.02 2.32 40.45
N ALA A 179 10.01 2.42 39.60
CA ALA A 179 8.64 1.98 39.88
C ALA A 179 7.84 1.92 38.56
N THR A 180 7.37 0.73 38.19
CA THR A 180 6.17 0.51 37.35
C THR A 180 6.16 0.83 35.86
N THR A 181 7.24 1.29 35.22
CA THR A 181 7.21 1.44 33.74
C THR A 181 7.40 0.10 33.04
N GLU A 182 6.27 -0.51 32.67
CA GLU A 182 6.20 -1.63 31.74
C GLU A 182 6.89 -1.27 30.41
N ALA A 183 7.59 -2.24 29.80
CA ALA A 183 8.31 -2.02 28.55
C ALA A 183 7.36 -1.56 27.43
N GLU A 184 7.79 -0.60 26.61
CA GLU A 184 7.02 -0.15 25.45
C GLU A 184 7.59 -0.75 24.17
N VAL A 185 6.71 -1.15 23.26
CA VAL A 185 7.02 -1.42 21.87
C VAL A 185 7.15 -0.09 21.13
N VAL A 186 8.35 0.21 20.64
CA VAL A 186 8.72 1.47 19.96
C VAL A 186 9.11 1.30 18.49
N GLY A 187 9.19 0.05 18.00
CA GLY A 187 9.50 -0.27 16.60
C GLY A 187 8.76 -1.51 16.12
N GLY A 188 8.58 -1.63 14.81
CA GLY A 188 7.80 -2.70 14.17
C GLY A 188 6.29 -2.44 14.12
N LEU A 189 5.78 -1.38 14.77
CA LEU A 189 4.38 -0.96 14.68
C LEU A 189 4.14 -0.02 13.49
N GLY A 190 2.96 -0.14 12.87
CA GLY A 190 2.56 0.71 11.74
C GLY A 190 1.11 1.19 11.86
N THR A 191 0.90 2.47 11.54
CA THR A 191 -0.45 3.06 11.38
C THR A 191 -0.60 3.61 9.99
N PHE A 192 -1.69 3.27 9.31
CA PHE A 192 -2.00 3.87 8.00
C PHE A 192 -2.65 5.23 8.21
N ARG A 193 -2.06 6.29 7.63
CA ARG A 193 -2.55 7.66 7.73
C ARG A 193 -2.94 8.19 6.36
N GLU A 194 -4.21 8.52 6.23
CA GLU A 194 -4.75 9.24 5.09
C GLU A 194 -4.30 10.70 5.16
N ARG A 195 -3.82 11.25 4.04
CA ARG A 195 -3.33 12.62 3.96
C ARG A 195 -4.24 13.47 3.06
N TRP A 196 -4.36 14.73 3.44
CA TRP A 196 -5.02 15.75 2.64
C TRP A 196 -3.97 16.49 1.82
N CYS A 197 -4.25 16.77 0.54
CA CYS A 197 -3.36 17.61 -0.26
C CYS A 197 -3.32 19.02 0.32
N PRO A 198 -2.16 19.60 0.64
CA PRO A 198 -2.07 21.03 0.94
C PRO A 198 -2.46 21.87 -0.28
N ASP A 199 -2.12 21.40 -1.49
CA ASP A 199 -2.57 21.98 -2.76
C ASP A 199 -3.80 21.23 -3.30
N ARG A 200 -4.97 21.51 -2.71
CA ARG A 200 -6.28 20.97 -3.14
C ARG A 200 -6.54 21.15 -4.64
N ARG A 201 -5.83 22.07 -5.32
CA ARG A 201 -6.01 22.35 -6.75
C ARG A 201 -5.48 21.26 -7.68
N ARG A 202 -4.56 20.41 -7.21
CA ARG A 202 -4.05 19.28 -8.00
C ARG A 202 -4.86 17.99 -7.81
N CYS A 203 -5.77 17.99 -6.82
CA CYS A 203 -6.51 16.82 -6.34
C CYS A 203 -8.02 16.94 -6.63
N PHE A 204 -8.39 17.85 -7.56
CA PHE A 204 -9.69 18.47 -7.83
C PHE A 204 -10.83 17.55 -8.30
N ASP A 205 -11.06 16.41 -7.65
CA ASP A 205 -12.22 15.56 -7.96
C ASP A 205 -13.10 15.20 -6.76
N ASP A 206 -12.65 15.43 -5.52
CA ASP A 206 -13.51 15.19 -4.34
C ASP A 206 -13.27 16.22 -3.22
N PRO A 207 -14.24 17.11 -2.93
CA PRO A 207 -14.09 18.13 -1.89
C PRO A 207 -14.31 17.62 -0.46
N LEU A 208 -14.75 16.36 -0.27
CA LEU A 208 -15.27 15.87 1.02
C LEU A 208 -14.43 14.77 1.70
N GLY A 209 -13.26 14.39 1.16
CA GLY A 209 -12.45 13.32 1.75
C GLY A 209 -10.93 13.48 1.61
N PRO A 210 -10.15 12.61 2.28
CA PRO A 210 -8.72 12.51 2.06
C PRO A 210 -8.45 12.24 0.58
N CYS A 211 -7.39 12.84 0.03
CA CYS A 211 -7.20 12.77 -1.41
C CYS A 211 -6.86 11.33 -1.82
N ALA A 212 -7.64 10.78 -2.75
CA ALA A 212 -7.32 9.51 -3.41
C ALA A 212 -5.86 9.47 -3.88
N GLY A 213 -5.09 8.53 -3.30
CA GLY A 213 -3.68 8.31 -3.60
C GLY A 213 -2.68 9.05 -2.70
N HIS A 214 -3.12 9.83 -1.72
CA HIS A 214 -2.25 10.46 -0.73
C HIS A 214 -2.48 9.86 0.65
N ALA A 215 -1.66 8.87 0.97
CA ALA A 215 -1.60 8.28 2.29
C ALA A 215 -0.25 7.61 2.48
N SER A 216 0.11 7.37 3.73
CA SER A 216 1.37 6.73 4.07
C SER A 216 1.22 5.88 5.31
N TRP A 217 1.96 4.79 5.35
CA TRP A 217 2.27 4.14 6.62
C TRP A 217 3.16 5.05 7.45
N ALA A 218 2.73 5.34 8.68
CA ALA A 218 3.49 6.05 9.68
C ALA A 218 4.05 5.05 10.69
N HIS A 219 5.33 5.22 11.00
CA HIS A 219 6.07 4.49 12.03
C HIS A 219 6.22 5.37 13.28
N GLY A 220 6.64 4.80 14.41
CA GLY A 220 6.82 5.55 15.67
C GLY A 220 5.55 5.66 16.51
N THR A 221 4.60 4.74 16.33
CA THR A 221 3.57 4.50 17.35
C THR A 221 4.20 3.69 18.47
N HIS A 222 3.92 4.06 19.72
CA HIS A 222 4.36 3.34 20.89
C HIS A 222 3.18 2.59 21.49
N LEU A 223 3.42 1.39 21.99
CA LEU A 223 2.39 0.60 22.65
C LEU A 223 3.01 -0.13 23.83
N ASN A 224 2.34 -0.13 24.97
CA ASN A 224 2.73 -0.98 26.08
C ASN A 224 2.85 -2.47 25.65
N LEU A 225 3.88 -3.18 26.13
CA LEU A 225 4.13 -4.58 25.76
C LEU A 225 2.94 -5.49 26.06
N GLY A 226 2.31 -5.34 27.22
CA GLY A 226 1.11 -6.11 27.60
C GLY A 226 -0.04 -5.88 26.63
N VAL A 227 -0.32 -4.63 26.27
CA VAL A 227 -1.37 -4.27 25.30
C VAL A 227 -1.05 -4.83 23.90
N PHE A 228 0.23 -4.76 23.49
CA PHE A 228 0.68 -5.35 22.22
C PHE A 228 0.45 -6.86 22.20
N VAL A 229 0.95 -7.58 23.22
CA VAL A 229 0.81 -9.04 23.33
C VAL A 229 -0.65 -9.44 23.34
N ALA A 230 -1.49 -8.79 24.16
CA ALA A 230 -2.92 -9.06 24.19
C ALA A 230 -3.59 -8.84 22.82
N GLY A 231 -3.25 -7.76 22.12
CA GLY A 231 -3.78 -7.47 20.79
C GLY A 231 -3.35 -8.50 19.74
N VAL A 232 -2.10 -8.95 19.79
CA VAL A 232 -1.56 -9.98 18.89
C VAL A 232 -2.26 -11.32 19.12
N LEU A 233 -2.37 -11.75 20.38
CA LEU A 233 -3.00 -13.01 20.75
C LEU A 233 -4.52 -13.00 20.49
N ALA A 234 -5.19 -11.86 20.71
CA ALA A 234 -6.58 -11.65 20.30
C ALA A 234 -6.76 -11.58 18.77
N GLY A 235 -5.67 -11.41 18.02
CA GLY A 235 -5.69 -11.26 16.56
C GLY A 235 -6.24 -9.91 16.10
N THR A 236 -6.32 -8.90 16.97
CA THR A 236 -6.68 -7.52 16.63
C THR A 236 -5.48 -6.75 16.08
N VAL A 237 -4.27 -7.14 16.50
CA VAL A 237 -2.99 -6.68 15.93
C VAL A 237 -2.38 -7.84 15.13
N ARG A 238 -2.10 -7.62 13.86
CA ARG A 238 -1.61 -8.65 12.93
C ARG A 238 -0.42 -8.15 12.14
N PRO A 239 0.46 -9.06 11.70
CA PRO A 239 1.50 -8.69 10.77
C PRO A 239 0.89 -8.33 9.40
N HIS A 240 1.34 -7.22 8.82
CA HIS A 240 0.93 -6.73 7.51
C HIS A 240 2.15 -6.34 6.68
N GLN A 241 2.16 -6.79 5.43
CA GLN A 241 3.21 -6.40 4.48
C GLN A 241 2.83 -5.09 3.81
N VAL A 242 3.65 -4.08 4.01
CA VAL A 242 3.46 -2.74 3.45
C VAL A 242 3.94 -2.72 1.99
N PRO A 243 3.09 -2.27 1.05
CA PRO A 243 3.47 -2.10 -0.34
C PRO A 243 4.53 -0.99 -0.54
N ARG A 244 5.45 -1.21 -1.47
CA ARG A 244 6.59 -0.32 -1.78
C ARG A 244 6.23 1.11 -2.22
N TRP A 245 4.95 1.38 -2.53
CA TRP A 245 4.50 2.61 -3.21
C TRP A 245 3.84 3.65 -2.31
N SER A 246 3.93 3.53 -0.97
CA SER A 246 3.54 4.63 -0.08
C SER A 246 4.52 5.80 -0.23
N THR A 247 4.07 6.84 -0.92
CA THR A 247 4.83 7.89 -1.62
C THR A 247 5.74 8.82 -0.79
N GLU A 248 6.04 8.54 0.47
CA GLU A 248 6.81 9.48 1.32
C GLU A 248 7.85 8.86 2.25
N THR A 249 8.24 7.60 2.06
CA THR A 249 9.38 7.05 2.82
C THR A 249 10.40 6.41 1.88
N ARG A 250 11.56 7.06 1.76
CA ARG A 250 12.79 6.55 1.14
C ARG A 250 13.39 5.43 1.98
N THR A 251 12.63 4.36 2.20
CA THR A 251 13.17 3.09 2.68
C THR A 251 12.97 2.11 1.54
N ASP A 252 14.04 1.87 0.79
CA ASP A 252 14.07 0.89 -0.28
C ASP A 252 13.90 -0.52 0.31
N GLY A 253 12.64 -0.94 0.46
CA GLY A 253 12.26 -2.27 0.94
C GLY A 253 10.76 -2.37 1.15
N THR A 254 10.18 -3.54 0.90
CA THR A 254 8.84 -3.88 1.39
C THR A 254 8.90 -3.96 2.91
N GLY A 255 8.27 -3.02 3.60
CA GLY A 255 8.22 -3.00 5.06
C GLY A 255 7.27 -4.07 5.60
N PHE A 256 7.55 -4.61 6.78
CA PHE A 256 6.64 -5.45 7.54
C PHE A 256 6.26 -4.72 8.82
N VAL A 257 4.97 -4.60 9.12
CA VAL A 257 4.49 -3.89 10.31
C VAL A 257 3.43 -4.69 11.04
N TRP A 258 3.41 -4.58 12.35
CA TRP A 258 2.29 -4.98 13.18
C TRP A 258 1.27 -3.84 13.21
N THR A 259 0.02 -4.15 12.85
CA THR A 259 -1.04 -3.15 12.72
C THR A 259 -2.43 -3.75 12.92
N THR A 260 -3.45 -2.92 12.96
CA THR A 260 -4.85 -3.34 13.12
C THR A 260 -5.55 -3.51 11.77
N GLN A 261 -6.64 -4.29 11.78
CA GLN A 261 -7.47 -4.46 10.59
C GLN A 261 -8.02 -3.12 10.04
N GLN A 262 -8.27 -2.14 10.91
CA GLN A 262 -8.74 -0.82 10.50
C GLN A 262 -7.73 -0.10 9.59
N HIS A 263 -6.44 -0.16 9.92
CA HIS A 263 -5.39 0.46 9.08
C HIS A 263 -5.22 -0.27 7.74
N VAL A 264 -5.30 -1.61 7.73
CA VAL A 264 -5.29 -2.39 6.48
C VAL A 264 -6.51 -2.08 5.61
N ALA A 265 -7.69 -1.92 6.21
CA ALA A 265 -8.89 -1.54 5.49
C ALA A 265 -8.78 -0.13 4.88
N ALA A 266 -8.24 0.83 5.64
CA ALA A 266 -7.98 2.19 5.17
C ALA A 266 -6.98 2.21 4.00
N GLU A 267 -5.90 1.42 4.07
CA GLU A 267 -4.96 1.25 2.96
C GLU A 267 -5.65 0.76 1.70
N ARG A 268 -6.46 -0.31 1.81
CA ARG A 268 -7.19 -0.88 0.68
C ARG A 268 -8.19 0.10 0.09
N ALA A 269 -8.94 0.80 0.93
CA ALA A 269 -9.90 1.82 0.48
C ALA A 269 -9.18 2.93 -0.31
N GLN A 270 -8.03 3.38 0.19
CA GLN A 270 -7.23 4.40 -0.47
C GLN A 270 -6.60 3.94 -1.78
N ALA A 271 -6.14 2.69 -1.83
CA ALA A 271 -5.63 2.07 -3.06
C ALA A 271 -6.72 2.00 -4.15
N GLN A 272 -7.93 1.60 -3.77
CA GLN A 272 -9.08 1.56 -4.67
C GLN A 272 -9.50 2.96 -5.13
N ALA A 273 -9.50 3.95 -4.23
CA ALA A 273 -9.78 5.34 -4.60
C ALA A 273 -8.76 5.88 -5.61
N ALA A 274 -7.47 5.59 -5.41
CA ALA A 274 -6.39 5.95 -6.33
C ALA A 274 -6.55 5.28 -7.71
N ALA A 275 -6.96 4.02 -7.74
CA ALA A 275 -7.24 3.30 -8.99
C ALA A 275 -8.39 3.95 -9.77
N ARG A 276 -9.54 4.17 -9.12
CA ARG A 276 -10.70 4.85 -9.73
C ARG A 276 -10.34 6.23 -10.30
N ARG A 277 -9.49 6.99 -9.59
CA ARG A 277 -8.99 8.28 -10.07
C ARG A 277 -8.16 8.15 -11.35
N ARG A 278 -7.26 7.16 -11.43
CA ARG A 278 -6.46 6.91 -12.63
C ARG A 278 -7.33 6.51 -13.81
N ASP A 279 -8.32 5.64 -13.60
CA ASP A 279 -9.23 5.20 -14.65
C ASP A 279 -10.04 6.39 -15.20
N ARG A 280 -10.58 7.24 -14.32
CA ARG A 280 -11.28 8.46 -14.72
C ARG A 280 -10.37 9.43 -15.47
N ALA A 281 -9.13 9.63 -15.00
CA ALA A 281 -8.17 10.50 -15.68
C ALA A 281 -7.81 9.97 -17.08
N ALA A 282 -7.69 8.64 -17.24
CA ALA A 282 -7.44 8.00 -18.52
C ALA A 282 -8.61 8.20 -19.49
N LEU A 283 -9.86 8.04 -19.02
CA LEU A 283 -11.07 8.29 -19.82
C LEU A 283 -11.14 9.75 -20.30
N VAL A 284 -10.89 10.71 -19.39
CA VAL A 284 -10.87 12.14 -19.74
C VAL A 284 -9.74 12.45 -20.74
N ALA A 285 -8.57 11.84 -20.58
CA ALA A 285 -7.46 11.99 -21.51
C ALA A 285 -7.80 11.42 -22.90
N ASP A 286 -8.43 10.25 -22.97
CA ASP A 286 -8.88 9.62 -24.22
C ASP A 286 -9.95 10.45 -24.92
N GLU A 287 -10.97 10.92 -24.19
CA GLU A 287 -11.98 11.85 -24.74
C GLU A 287 -11.35 13.11 -25.31
N ARG A 288 -10.40 13.71 -24.58
CA ARG A 288 -9.66 14.88 -25.05
C ARG A 288 -8.84 14.56 -26.29
N GLN A 289 -8.19 13.41 -26.35
CA GLN A 289 -7.40 12.98 -27.50
C GLN A 289 -8.28 12.75 -28.73
N ARG A 290 -9.44 12.09 -28.58
CA ARG A 290 -10.44 11.92 -29.65
C ARG A 290 -10.96 13.27 -30.15
N HIS A 291 -11.27 14.20 -29.24
CA HIS A 291 -11.72 15.53 -29.60
C HIS A 291 -10.66 16.31 -30.41
N LEU A 292 -9.40 16.28 -29.97
CA LEU A 292 -8.30 16.94 -30.68
C LEU A 292 -8.03 16.29 -32.05
N ALA A 293 -8.10 14.97 -32.16
CA ALA A 293 -7.96 14.25 -33.43
C ALA A 293 -9.09 14.62 -34.41
N ALA A 294 -10.34 14.75 -33.93
CA ALA A 294 -11.46 15.18 -34.76
C ALA A 294 -11.28 16.62 -35.28
N ILE A 295 -10.75 17.53 -34.44
CA ILE A 295 -10.39 18.89 -34.86
C ILE A 295 -9.30 18.85 -35.94
N ALA A 296 -8.23 18.07 -35.72
CA ALA A 296 -7.11 17.95 -36.66
C ALA A 296 -7.57 17.41 -38.02
N ALA A 297 -8.39 16.36 -38.03
CA ALA A 297 -8.94 15.77 -39.25
C ALA A 297 -9.83 16.76 -40.02
N LYS A 298 -10.64 17.54 -39.29
CA LYS A 298 -11.45 18.60 -39.90
C LYS A 298 -10.56 19.68 -40.55
N LEU A 299 -9.54 20.19 -39.86
CA LEU A 299 -8.65 21.21 -40.41
C LEU A 299 -7.88 20.71 -41.63
N ALA A 300 -7.38 19.47 -41.60
CA ALA A 300 -6.70 18.86 -42.73
C ALA A 300 -7.64 18.73 -43.96
N ARG A 301 -8.90 18.35 -43.75
CA ARG A 301 -9.92 18.34 -44.81
C ARG A 301 -10.15 19.73 -45.40
N GLN A 302 -10.34 20.74 -44.56
CA GLN A 302 -10.54 22.12 -45.01
C GLN A 302 -9.37 22.58 -45.85
N GLN A 303 -8.13 22.34 -45.39
CA GLN A 303 -6.92 22.70 -46.12
C GLN A 303 -6.80 21.99 -47.47
N ALA A 304 -7.06 20.67 -47.52
CA ALA A 304 -6.95 19.88 -48.75
C ALA A 304 -8.00 20.29 -49.81
N LEU A 305 -9.19 20.71 -49.38
CA LEU A 305 -10.27 21.15 -50.26
C LEU A 305 -10.14 22.60 -50.74
N THR A 306 -9.34 23.45 -50.06
CA THR A 306 -9.24 24.88 -50.38
C THR A 306 -8.82 25.14 -51.82
N ALA A 307 -7.71 24.55 -52.27
CA ALA A 307 -7.20 24.79 -53.63
C ALA A 307 -8.21 24.37 -54.73
N PRO A 308 -8.74 23.13 -54.76
CA PRO A 308 -9.68 22.72 -55.80
C PRO A 308 -11.01 23.49 -55.74
N ALA A 309 -11.49 23.85 -54.55
CA ALA A 309 -12.71 24.64 -54.41
C ALA A 309 -12.53 26.09 -54.89
N VAL A 310 -11.40 26.72 -54.58
CA VAL A 310 -11.05 28.06 -55.08
C VAL A 310 -10.95 28.07 -56.61
N GLU A 311 -10.32 27.05 -57.19
CA GLU A 311 -10.19 26.94 -58.65
C GLU A 311 -11.55 26.84 -59.34
N LEU A 312 -12.45 25.98 -58.83
CA LEU A 312 -13.79 25.83 -59.41
C LEU A 312 -14.61 27.11 -59.28
N VAL A 313 -14.65 27.72 -58.09
CA VAL A 313 -15.40 28.96 -57.86
C VAL A 313 -14.86 30.10 -58.71
N GLY A 314 -13.53 30.25 -58.82
CA GLY A 314 -12.91 31.28 -59.65
C GLY A 314 -13.24 31.13 -61.13
N ARG A 315 -13.28 29.89 -61.63
CA ARG A 315 -13.66 29.57 -63.02
C ARG A 315 -15.13 29.88 -63.30
N GLU A 316 -16.02 29.52 -62.37
CA GLU A 316 -17.47 29.73 -62.55
C GLU A 316 -17.86 31.19 -62.40
N ALA A 317 -17.33 31.90 -61.40
CA ALA A 317 -17.68 33.28 -61.10
C ALA A 317 -16.88 34.31 -61.90
N ARG A 318 -15.82 33.88 -62.62
CA ARG A 318 -14.90 34.74 -63.39
C ARG A 318 -14.33 35.91 -62.56
N GLY A 319 -13.91 35.63 -61.34
CA GLY A 319 -13.42 36.63 -60.39
C GLY A 319 -12.43 36.09 -59.36
N TYR A 320 -11.79 36.99 -58.63
CA TYR A 320 -10.88 36.63 -57.54
C TYR A 320 -11.66 36.04 -56.36
N VAL A 321 -11.19 34.91 -55.82
CA VAL A 321 -11.82 34.21 -54.71
C VAL A 321 -11.12 34.55 -53.40
N GLY A 322 -11.83 35.22 -52.49
CA GLY A 322 -11.41 35.42 -51.12
C GLY A 322 -11.75 34.21 -50.25
N VAL A 323 -10.79 33.72 -49.48
CA VAL A 323 -10.97 32.67 -48.47
C VAL A 323 -11.01 33.32 -47.09
N ARG A 324 -12.02 33.05 -46.27
CA ARG A 324 -12.09 33.56 -44.88
C ARG A 324 -12.08 32.43 -43.86
N ASP A 325 -11.77 32.77 -42.61
CA ASP A 325 -11.71 31.80 -41.52
C ASP A 325 -13.05 31.11 -41.25
N ALA A 326 -12.95 29.87 -40.77
CA ALA A 326 -14.11 29.09 -40.36
C ALA A 326 -14.82 29.73 -39.17
N ALA A 327 -16.12 30.01 -39.31
CA ALA A 327 -16.93 30.65 -38.28
C ALA A 327 -18.27 29.94 -38.03
N PRO A 328 -18.90 30.14 -36.85
CA PRO A 328 -20.20 29.53 -36.54
C PRO A 328 -21.29 29.83 -37.58
N ALA A 329 -21.29 31.03 -38.18
CA ALA A 329 -22.23 31.43 -39.23
C ALA A 329 -22.15 30.57 -40.51
N TRP A 330 -21.07 29.80 -40.67
CA TRP A 330 -20.84 28.89 -41.79
C TRP A 330 -20.77 27.43 -41.33
N ALA A 331 -21.42 27.09 -40.21
CA ALA A 331 -21.31 25.78 -39.55
C ALA A 331 -19.85 25.36 -39.29
N MET A 332 -18.97 26.32 -38.98
CA MET A 332 -17.53 26.12 -38.86
C MET A 332 -16.84 25.61 -40.15
N GLY A 333 -17.48 25.72 -41.32
CA GLY A 333 -16.86 25.54 -42.63
C GLY A 333 -16.06 26.77 -43.06
N VAL A 334 -15.19 26.63 -44.06
CA VAL A 334 -14.39 27.73 -44.62
C VAL A 334 -15.16 28.36 -45.80
N PRO A 335 -15.67 29.60 -45.68
CA PRO A 335 -16.42 30.25 -46.74
C PRO A 335 -15.52 30.84 -47.83
N LEU A 336 -16.01 30.79 -49.07
CA LEU A 336 -15.41 31.36 -50.27
C LEU A 336 -16.26 32.53 -50.77
N PHE A 337 -15.61 33.64 -51.12
CA PHE A 337 -16.27 34.88 -51.56
C PHE A 337 -15.76 35.36 -52.91
N VAL A 338 -16.65 35.91 -53.72
CA VAL A 338 -16.32 36.64 -54.95
C VAL A 338 -17.07 37.96 -54.91
N HIS A 339 -16.36 39.09 -55.08
CA HIS A 339 -16.93 40.44 -54.93
C HIS A 339 -17.71 40.63 -53.60
N ASP A 340 -17.15 40.15 -52.48
CA ASP A 340 -17.76 40.14 -51.14
C ASP A 340 -19.08 39.35 -51.00
N MET A 341 -19.52 38.64 -52.05
CA MET A 341 -20.67 37.75 -52.00
C MET A 341 -20.22 36.30 -51.77
N PRO A 342 -20.81 35.58 -50.80
CA PRO A 342 -20.47 34.18 -50.54
C PRO A 342 -20.86 33.31 -51.73
N GLN A 343 -19.97 32.42 -52.17
CA GLN A 343 -20.18 31.52 -53.31
C GLN A 343 -20.14 30.04 -52.91
N GLY A 344 -19.49 29.70 -51.81
CA GLY A 344 -19.44 28.34 -51.32
C GLY A 344 -18.83 28.17 -49.94
N VAL A 345 -18.97 26.97 -49.38
CA VAL A 345 -18.48 26.63 -48.04
C VAL A 345 -17.80 25.27 -48.06
N ILE A 346 -16.57 25.23 -47.58
CA ILE A 346 -15.74 24.03 -47.51
C ILE A 346 -15.94 23.31 -46.19
N SER A 347 -16.27 22.02 -46.27
CA SER A 347 -16.39 21.08 -45.16
C SER A 347 -17.15 21.66 -43.95
N PRO A 348 -18.43 22.05 -44.11
CA PRO A 348 -19.27 22.49 -43.00
C PRO A 348 -19.54 21.33 -42.01
N VAL A 349 -19.64 21.65 -40.72
CA VAL A 349 -19.90 20.66 -39.66
C VAL A 349 -21.41 20.46 -39.53
N ILE A 350 -21.91 19.28 -39.87
CA ILE A 350 -23.36 19.00 -39.87
C ILE A 350 -24.06 19.33 -38.54
N SER A 351 -23.46 19.00 -37.39
CA SER A 351 -24.05 19.28 -36.08
C SER A 351 -24.10 20.77 -35.72
N ARG A 352 -23.60 21.65 -36.61
CA ARG A 352 -23.63 23.10 -36.49
C ARG A 352 -24.50 23.77 -37.55
N ILE A 353 -25.22 23.00 -38.38
CA ILE A 353 -26.18 23.55 -39.36
C ILE A 353 -27.51 23.79 -38.63
N SER A 354 -27.75 25.03 -38.23
CA SER A 354 -29.05 25.49 -37.73
C SER A 354 -29.97 25.85 -38.90
N ALA A 355 -31.25 26.15 -38.62
CA ALA A 355 -32.19 26.64 -39.63
C ALA A 355 -31.70 27.92 -40.33
N GLU A 356 -31.02 28.81 -39.60
CA GLU A 356 -30.44 30.03 -40.18
C GLU A 356 -29.25 29.73 -41.11
N VAL A 357 -28.37 28.83 -40.69
CA VAL A 357 -27.24 28.39 -41.54
C VAL A 357 -27.74 27.66 -42.78
N LEU A 358 -28.83 26.89 -42.63
CA LEU A 358 -29.45 26.18 -43.72
C LEU A 358 -29.99 27.12 -44.80
N ASP A 359 -30.72 28.17 -44.39
CA ASP A 359 -31.25 29.14 -45.34
C ASP A 359 -30.13 29.87 -46.09
N ARG A 360 -29.04 30.20 -45.37
CA ARG A 360 -27.82 30.76 -45.95
C ARG A 360 -27.14 29.84 -46.95
N PHE A 361 -27.22 28.52 -46.78
CA PHE A 361 -26.57 27.55 -47.67
C PHE A 361 -27.33 27.31 -48.98
N ARG A 362 -28.61 27.70 -49.07
CA ARG A 362 -29.52 27.36 -50.17
C ARG A 362 -28.95 27.65 -51.57
N GLU A 363 -28.24 28.77 -51.72
CA GLU A 363 -27.67 29.22 -53.00
C GLU A 363 -26.16 28.98 -53.11
N LEU A 364 -25.55 28.37 -52.09
CA LEU A 364 -24.10 28.17 -52.01
C LEU A 364 -23.70 26.76 -52.45
N THR A 365 -22.48 26.65 -52.97
CA THR A 365 -21.88 25.32 -53.24
C THR A 365 -21.18 24.80 -51.98
N LEU A 366 -21.55 23.61 -51.51
CA LEU A 366 -20.86 22.95 -50.41
C LEU A 366 -19.79 22.00 -50.94
N PHE A 367 -18.55 22.14 -50.46
CA PHE A 367 -17.42 21.31 -50.89
C PHE A 367 -17.08 20.27 -49.84
N VAL A 368 -17.00 19.00 -50.24
CA VAL A 368 -16.71 17.86 -49.36
C VAL A 368 -15.64 16.95 -49.94
N ALA A 369 -14.98 16.17 -49.08
CA ALA A 369 -13.89 15.27 -49.48
C ALA A 369 -14.33 13.80 -49.58
N THR A 370 -15.51 13.45 -49.07
CA THR A 370 -15.99 12.06 -49.05
C THR A 370 -17.46 11.93 -49.43
N GLU A 371 -17.82 10.82 -50.06
CA GLU A 371 -19.22 10.51 -50.38
C GLU A 371 -20.09 10.31 -49.13
N ALA A 372 -19.47 9.95 -48.00
CA ALA A 372 -20.17 9.88 -46.72
C ALA A 372 -20.63 11.27 -46.26
N GLU A 373 -19.76 12.28 -46.32
CA GLU A 373 -20.10 13.68 -46.01
C GLU A 373 -21.17 14.21 -46.96
N ARG A 374 -21.05 13.94 -48.26
CA ARG A 374 -22.06 14.31 -49.26
C ARG A 374 -23.43 13.76 -48.90
N ARG A 375 -23.55 12.45 -48.63
CA ARG A 375 -24.81 11.81 -48.22
C ARG A 375 -25.40 12.36 -46.93
N VAL A 376 -24.54 12.75 -45.99
CA VAL A 376 -24.94 13.30 -44.70
C VAL A 376 -25.44 14.74 -44.86
N LEU A 377 -24.76 15.58 -45.63
CA LEU A 377 -25.18 16.94 -45.94
C LEU A 377 -26.41 16.99 -46.86
N MET A 378 -26.55 16.12 -47.86
CA MET A 378 -27.77 16.03 -48.67
C MET A 378 -29.01 15.77 -47.82
N ARG A 379 -28.87 14.93 -46.78
CA ARG A 379 -29.98 14.66 -45.84
C ARG A 379 -30.32 15.85 -44.96
N ALA A 380 -29.33 16.62 -44.53
CA ALA A 380 -29.54 17.79 -43.68
C ALA A 380 -30.01 19.03 -44.47
N CYS A 381 -29.44 19.25 -45.66
CA CYS A 381 -29.70 20.43 -46.47
C CYS A 381 -30.80 20.27 -47.52
N GLY A 382 -31.25 19.03 -47.74
CA GLY A 382 -32.24 18.70 -48.75
C GLY A 382 -31.64 18.44 -50.13
N PRO A 383 -32.43 17.84 -51.04
CA PRO A 383 -31.95 17.34 -52.33
C PRO A 383 -31.56 18.44 -53.32
N ALA A 384 -32.04 19.68 -53.12
CA ALA A 384 -31.73 20.81 -53.97
C ALA A 384 -30.36 21.46 -53.66
N GLN A 385 -29.73 21.12 -52.54
CA GLN A 385 -28.43 21.68 -52.16
C GLN A 385 -27.34 21.25 -53.14
N ARG A 386 -26.63 22.22 -53.72
CA ARG A 386 -25.46 21.94 -54.56
C ARG A 386 -24.28 21.48 -53.68
N ILE A 387 -23.84 20.24 -53.85
CA ILE A 387 -22.71 19.65 -53.11
C ILE A 387 -21.71 19.04 -54.10
N VAL A 388 -20.47 19.53 -54.07
CA VAL A 388 -19.36 19.08 -54.92
C VAL A 388 -18.41 18.21 -54.09
N LEU A 389 -18.13 17.01 -54.61
CA LEU A 389 -17.15 16.09 -54.06
C LEU A 389 -15.82 16.27 -54.80
N PHE A 390 -14.73 16.46 -54.06
CA PHE A 390 -13.37 16.39 -54.60
C PHE A 390 -12.63 15.19 -54.03
N GLU A 391 -11.91 14.48 -54.90
CA GLU A 391 -10.93 13.49 -54.50
C GLU A 391 -9.64 14.20 -54.08
N VAL A 392 -9.40 14.27 -52.77
CA VAL A 392 -8.23 14.94 -52.19
C VAL A 392 -7.48 14.01 -51.24
N GLN A 393 -6.15 14.09 -51.25
CA GLN A 393 -5.32 13.35 -50.30
C GLN A 393 -5.36 14.03 -48.93
N ILE A 394 -5.85 13.31 -47.92
CA ILE A 394 -5.86 13.76 -46.53
C ILE A 394 -4.92 12.83 -45.75
N PRO A 395 -3.97 13.35 -44.97
CA PRO A 395 -3.07 12.52 -44.17
C PRO A 395 -3.83 11.61 -43.20
N ASP A 396 -3.41 10.34 -43.07
CA ASP A 396 -4.05 9.36 -42.19
C ASP A 396 -4.01 9.75 -40.70
N LYS A 397 -2.99 10.53 -40.29
CA LYS A 397 -2.81 11.04 -38.93
C LYS A 397 -2.50 12.54 -38.94
N PRO A 398 -3.51 13.41 -39.13
CA PRO A 398 -3.31 14.84 -39.12
C PRO A 398 -2.93 15.31 -37.71
N ARG A 399 -1.91 16.17 -37.61
CA ARG A 399 -1.45 16.69 -36.32
C ARG A 399 -2.40 17.78 -35.81
N PRO A 400 -2.73 17.81 -34.51
CA PRO A 400 -3.48 18.92 -33.94
C PRO A 400 -2.68 20.23 -34.08
N PRO A 401 -3.35 21.38 -34.22
CA PRO A 401 -2.68 22.67 -34.26
C PRO A 401 -1.87 22.90 -32.98
N ALA A 402 -0.68 23.48 -33.09
CA ALA A 402 0.25 23.70 -31.98
C ALA A 402 -0.19 24.80 -30.98
N ALA A 403 -1.44 25.29 -31.04
CA ALA A 403 -1.93 26.40 -30.22
C ALA A 403 -3.09 26.01 -29.31
N THR A 404 -2.97 26.44 -28.06
CA THR A 404 -3.90 26.27 -26.93
C THR A 404 -5.32 26.68 -27.30
N TYR A 405 -6.22 25.70 -27.36
CA TYR A 405 -7.66 25.92 -27.36
C TYR A 405 -8.05 26.56 -26.01
N ARG A 406 -8.04 27.90 -25.91
CA ARG A 406 -8.74 28.60 -24.83
C ARG A 406 -10.21 28.31 -25.03
N LYS A 407 -10.78 27.51 -24.11
CA LYS A 407 -12.23 27.28 -23.97
C LYS A 407 -12.92 28.63 -24.17
N ALA A 408 -13.72 28.76 -25.23
CA ALA A 408 -14.65 29.88 -25.35
C ALA A 408 -15.52 29.87 -24.08
N GLY A 409 -15.47 30.97 -23.33
CA GLY A 409 -16.10 31.08 -22.03
C GLY A 409 -17.59 30.77 -22.12
N ARG A 410 -18.10 30.07 -21.10
CA ARG A 410 -19.49 30.23 -20.70
C ARG A 410 -19.68 31.72 -20.44
N MET A 411 -20.49 32.39 -21.25
CA MET A 411 -21.07 33.66 -20.84
C MET A 411 -21.87 33.41 -19.56
N ARG A 412 -21.72 34.36 -18.62
CA ARG A 412 -22.35 34.36 -17.30
C ARG A 412 -23.87 34.38 -17.40
#